data_AF-D3JYP3-F1
#
_entry.id   AF-D3JYP3-F1
#
_cell.length_a   1.000
_cell.length_b   1.000
_cell.length_c   1.000
_cell.angle_alpha   90.00
_cell.angle_beta   90.00
_cell.angle_gamma   90.00
#
_symmetry.space_group_name_H-M   'P 1'
#
loop_
_entity.id
_entity.type
_entity.pdbx_description
1 polymer ?
#
loop_
_entity_poly.entity_id
_entity_poly.type
_entity_poly.pdbx_seq_one_letter_code
_entity_poly.pdbx_strand_id
1 'polypeptide(L)'
;YSQIRTIAIIAEGIPEALTRKLIKKADQKGVTIIGPATVGGIKPGCFKIGNTGGMLDNILASKLYRPGSVAYVSRSGGMSNELNNIISRTTDGVYEGVAIGGDRYPGSTFMDHVLRYQDTPGVKMIVVLGEIGGTEEYKICRGIKEGRITKPVVCWCIGTCATMFSSEVQFGHAGACANQASETAV
;
A
#
# COMPACT_ATOMS: atom_id res chain seq x y z
N TYR A 1 18.32 -0.82 -19.45
CA TYR A 1 17.76 -2.17 -19.59
C TYR A 1 16.25 -2.10 -19.52
N SER A 2 15.54 -2.41 -20.61
CA SER A 2 14.07 -2.40 -20.69
C SER A 2 13.42 -3.63 -20.04
N GLN A 3 14.21 -4.68 -19.77
CA GLN A 3 13.73 -5.96 -19.22
C GLN A 3 13.19 -5.88 -17.79
N ILE A 4 13.62 -4.90 -16.99
CA ILE A 4 13.16 -4.73 -15.60
C ILE A 4 11.92 -3.86 -15.61
N ARG A 5 10.79 -4.41 -15.16
CA ARG A 5 9.48 -3.75 -15.17
C ARG A 5 9.00 -3.32 -13.79
N THR A 6 9.54 -3.92 -12.73
CA THR A 6 9.20 -3.59 -11.35
C THR A 6 10.45 -3.60 -10.49
N ILE A 7 10.61 -2.59 -9.63
CA ILE A 7 11.72 -2.45 -8.69
C ILE A 7 11.13 -2.22 -7.30
N ALA A 8 11.49 -3.05 -6.33
CA ALA A 8 11.18 -2.82 -4.92
C ALA A 8 12.36 -2.13 -4.24
N ILE A 9 12.15 -0.96 -3.66
CA ILE A 9 13.17 -0.20 -2.94
C ILE A 9 12.92 -0.38 -1.45
N ILE A 10 13.73 -1.21 -0.79
CA ILE A 10 13.51 -1.59 0.61
C ILE A 10 13.99 -0.50 1.58
N ALA A 11 15.07 0.20 1.22
CA ALA A 11 15.72 1.17 2.11
C ALA A 11 14.76 2.29 2.53
N GLU A 12 14.80 2.59 3.83
CA GLU A 12 14.16 3.75 4.45
C GLU A 12 15.15 4.91 4.56
N GLY A 13 14.65 6.15 4.64
CA GLY A 13 15.49 7.33 4.83
C GLY A 13 16.15 7.87 3.56
N ILE A 14 15.65 7.50 2.37
CA ILE A 14 16.10 8.12 1.13
C ILE A 14 15.58 9.56 1.08
N PRO A 15 16.43 10.59 0.87
CA PRO A 15 15.98 11.96 0.76
C PRO A 15 14.89 12.14 -0.30
N GLU A 16 13.80 12.84 0.05
CA GLU A 16 12.63 13.04 -0.82
C GLU A 16 12.99 13.60 -2.21
N ALA A 17 13.98 14.49 -2.28
CA ALA A 17 14.47 15.05 -3.54
C ALA A 17 15.11 13.99 -4.47
N LEU A 18 15.74 12.96 -3.91
CA LEU A 18 16.27 11.83 -4.67
C LEU A 18 15.15 10.90 -5.11
N THR A 19 14.21 10.58 -4.21
CA THR A 19 13.05 9.75 -4.54
C THR A 19 12.23 10.34 -5.68
N ARG A 20 12.01 11.66 -5.71
CA ARG A 20 11.34 12.33 -6.85
C ARG A 20 12.08 12.17 -8.18
N LYS A 21 13.42 12.10 -8.18
CA LYS A 21 14.20 11.82 -9.41
C LYS A 21 14.02 10.37 -9.86
N LEU A 22 13.91 9.43 -8.91
CA LEU A 22 13.63 8.01 -9.19
C LEU A 22 12.25 7.86 -9.83
N ILE A 23 11.22 8.48 -9.25
CA ILE A 23 9.84 8.50 -9.77
C ILE A 23 9.83 9.04 -11.21
N LYS A 24 10.40 10.22 -11.44
CA LYS A 24 10.47 10.83 -12.78
C LYS A 24 11.08 9.88 -13.82
N LYS A 25 12.15 9.18 -13.46
CA LYS A 25 12.82 8.25 -14.38
C LYS A 25 12.01 6.96 -14.59
N ALA A 26 11.34 6.48 -13.55
CA ALA A 26 10.46 5.33 -13.60
C ALA A 26 9.27 5.58 -14.52
N ASP A 27 8.62 6.74 -14.39
CA ASP A 27 7.51 7.17 -15.26
C ASP A 27 7.93 7.20 -16.72
N GLN A 28 9.08 7.82 -17.02
CA GLN A 28 9.65 7.89 -18.38
C GLN A 28 9.97 6.51 -18.99
N LYS A 29 10.17 5.49 -18.16
CA LYS A 29 10.51 4.13 -18.59
C LYS A 29 9.35 3.14 -18.42
N GLY A 30 8.22 3.60 -17.90
CA GLY A 30 7.08 2.77 -17.51
C GLY A 30 7.49 1.64 -16.56
N VAL A 31 8.36 1.92 -15.59
CA VAL A 31 8.78 0.95 -14.57
C VAL A 31 7.99 1.21 -13.29
N THR A 32 7.40 0.17 -12.70
CA THR A 32 6.74 0.30 -11.40
C THR A 32 7.78 0.31 -10.28
N ILE A 33 7.71 1.29 -9.38
CA ILE A 33 8.51 1.30 -8.15
C ILE A 33 7.59 1.00 -6.96
N ILE A 34 7.89 -0.02 -6.16
CA ILE A 34 7.25 -0.27 -4.86
C ILE A 34 8.23 0.17 -3.76
N GLY A 35 7.82 1.08 -2.88
CA GLY A 35 8.71 1.78 -1.94
C GLY A 35 9.09 3.19 -2.41
N PRO A 36 10.07 3.87 -1.78
CA PRO A 36 10.99 3.37 -0.75
C PRO A 36 10.34 3.09 0.61
N ALA A 37 11.14 2.70 1.61
CA ALA A 37 10.69 2.44 2.98
C ALA A 37 9.57 1.39 3.06
N THR A 38 9.78 0.23 2.42
CA THR A 38 8.79 -0.84 2.36
C THR A 38 9.43 -2.22 2.55
N VAL A 39 8.65 -3.16 3.08
CA VAL A 39 8.98 -4.59 3.02
C VAL A 39 8.71 -5.18 1.63
N GLY A 40 7.86 -4.52 0.83
CA GLY A 40 7.49 -4.89 -0.53
C GLY A 40 6.02 -5.29 -0.66
N GLY A 41 5.78 -6.59 -0.85
CA GLY A 41 4.46 -7.12 -1.19
C GLY A 41 4.48 -8.63 -1.41
N ILE A 42 3.29 -9.23 -1.42
CA ILE A 42 3.10 -10.67 -1.59
C ILE A 42 1.90 -10.95 -2.50
N LYS A 43 2.09 -11.89 -3.41
CA LYS A 43 1.04 -12.49 -4.23
C LYS A 43 1.01 -13.99 -3.95
N PRO A 44 0.12 -14.45 -3.04
CA PRO A 44 0.06 -15.85 -2.63
C PRO A 44 -0.02 -16.84 -3.79
N GLY A 45 0.80 -17.89 -3.74
CA GLY A 45 0.93 -18.88 -4.81
C GLY A 45 1.72 -18.42 -6.05
N CYS A 46 2.23 -17.18 -6.06
CA CYS A 46 2.99 -16.65 -7.20
C CYS A 46 4.38 -16.15 -6.78
N PHE A 47 4.46 -15.07 -6.02
CA PHE A 47 5.71 -14.38 -5.71
C PHE A 47 5.60 -13.54 -4.44
N LYS A 48 6.71 -13.41 -3.70
CA LYS A 48 6.83 -12.49 -2.56
C LYS A 48 8.12 -11.68 -2.68
N ILE A 49 8.06 -10.40 -2.33
CA ILE A 49 9.22 -9.51 -2.33
C ILE A 49 9.96 -9.67 -1.00
N GLY A 50 11.20 -10.17 -1.06
CA GLY A 50 12.12 -10.24 0.08
C GLY A 50 11.49 -10.86 1.33
N ASN A 51 11.48 -10.08 2.42
CA ASN A 51 11.04 -10.51 3.75
C ASN A 51 9.52 -10.44 3.95
N THR A 52 8.74 -10.04 2.94
CA THR A 52 7.27 -9.95 3.07
C THR A 52 6.68 -11.30 3.47
N GLY A 53 5.75 -11.27 4.42
CA GLY A 53 5.09 -12.45 4.98
C GLY A 53 5.90 -13.21 6.04
N GLY A 54 7.14 -12.78 6.33
CA GLY A 54 7.96 -13.37 7.39
C GLY A 54 8.39 -14.81 7.11
N MET A 55 8.44 -15.60 8.19
CA MET A 55 8.86 -17.00 8.20
C MET A 55 7.74 -17.95 7.72
N LEU A 56 8.11 -19.19 7.43
CA LEU A 56 7.22 -20.18 6.80
C LEU A 56 6.00 -20.52 7.67
N ASP A 57 6.15 -20.54 8.98
CA ASP A 57 5.06 -20.69 9.95
C ASP A 57 3.97 -19.64 9.75
N ASN A 58 4.34 -18.37 9.57
CA ASN A 58 3.36 -17.30 9.28
C ASN A 58 2.76 -17.44 7.87
N ILE A 59 3.55 -17.85 6.88
CA ILE A 59 3.03 -18.13 5.52
C ILE A 59 1.95 -19.23 5.58
N LEU A 60 2.15 -20.27 6.38
CA LEU A 60 1.18 -21.34 6.57
C LEU A 60 -0.02 -20.87 7.40
N ALA A 61 0.21 -20.20 8.52
CA ALA A 61 -0.84 -19.72 9.43
C ALA A 61 -1.80 -18.73 8.73
N SER A 62 -1.25 -17.81 7.93
CA SER A 62 -2.02 -16.83 7.15
C SER A 62 -2.44 -17.35 5.77
N LYS A 63 -2.19 -18.64 5.49
CA LYS A 63 -2.57 -19.32 4.23
C LYS A 63 -2.07 -18.60 2.96
N LEU A 64 -0.87 -18.03 3.00
CA LEU A 64 -0.27 -17.22 1.93
C LEU A 64 0.40 -18.06 0.83
N TYR A 65 0.24 -19.38 0.86
CA TYR A 65 0.74 -20.29 -0.16
C TYR A 65 -0.23 -20.48 -1.35
N ARG A 66 -1.47 -19.98 -1.25
CA ARG A 66 -2.49 -20.04 -2.32
C ARG A 66 -3.33 -18.75 -2.37
N PRO A 67 -3.79 -18.33 -3.55
CA PRO A 67 -4.59 -17.11 -3.68
C PRO A 67 -5.98 -17.27 -3.04
N GLY A 68 -6.45 -16.20 -2.40
CA GLY A 68 -7.88 -15.97 -2.13
C GLY A 68 -8.44 -14.94 -3.12
N SER A 69 -9.38 -14.10 -2.68
CA SER A 69 -10.06 -13.11 -3.54
C SER A 69 -9.87 -11.65 -3.11
N VAL A 70 -9.14 -11.42 -2.01
CA VAL A 70 -8.98 -10.08 -1.40
C VAL A 70 -7.64 -9.47 -1.78
N ALA A 71 -7.65 -8.32 -2.45
CA ALA A 71 -6.42 -7.55 -2.65
C ALA A 71 -6.33 -6.41 -1.65
N TYR A 72 -5.12 -6.10 -1.18
CA TYR A 72 -4.93 -4.96 -0.29
C TYR A 72 -3.75 -4.07 -0.68
N VAL A 73 -3.80 -2.82 -0.23
CA VAL A 73 -2.68 -1.88 -0.30
C VAL A 73 -2.57 -1.09 1.01
N SER A 74 -1.36 -0.95 1.54
CA SER A 74 -1.06 -0.24 2.79
C SER A 74 0.19 0.64 2.66
N ARG A 75 0.37 1.61 3.57
CA ARG A 75 1.66 2.30 3.74
C ARG A 75 2.66 1.44 4.51
N SER A 76 2.27 1.03 5.73
CA SER A 76 3.10 0.24 6.64
C SER A 76 3.32 -1.19 6.15
N GLY A 77 4.58 -1.62 6.14
CA GLY A 77 4.96 -3.02 5.92
C GLY A 77 4.56 -3.94 7.09
N GLY A 78 4.65 -3.47 8.33
CA GLY A 78 4.24 -4.24 9.51
C GLY A 78 2.74 -4.51 9.51
N MET A 79 1.92 -3.45 9.31
CA MET A 79 0.47 -3.61 9.22
C MET A 79 0.03 -4.42 8.01
N SER A 80 0.83 -4.48 6.94
CA SER A 80 0.54 -5.38 5.81
C SER A 80 0.51 -6.85 6.24
N ASN A 81 1.35 -7.24 7.21
CA ASN A 81 1.35 -8.60 7.74
C ASN A 81 0.19 -8.84 8.71
N GLU A 82 -0.26 -7.80 9.43
CA GLU A 82 -1.49 -7.88 10.21
C GLU A 82 -2.72 -8.01 9.30
N LEU A 83 -2.75 -7.32 8.15
CA LEU A 83 -3.77 -7.52 7.12
C LEU A 83 -3.75 -8.95 6.58
N ASN A 84 -2.58 -9.56 6.34
CA ASN A 84 -2.50 -10.97 5.97
C ASN A 84 -3.21 -11.86 7.01
N ASN A 85 -2.92 -11.66 8.29
CA ASN A 85 -3.53 -12.40 9.39
C ASN A 85 -5.06 -12.18 9.45
N ILE A 86 -5.53 -10.93 9.50
CA ILE A 86 -6.95 -10.57 9.59
C ILE A 86 -7.74 -11.12 8.39
N ILE A 87 -7.26 -10.89 7.17
CA ILE A 87 -7.93 -11.32 5.93
C ILE A 87 -7.99 -12.85 5.89
N SER A 88 -6.90 -13.57 6.23
CA SER A 88 -6.89 -15.04 6.21
C SER A 88 -7.90 -15.72 7.16
N ARG A 89 -8.33 -15.00 8.21
CA ARG A 89 -9.30 -15.46 9.21
C ARG A 89 -10.74 -15.14 8.84
N THR A 90 -10.95 -14.10 8.04
CA THR A 90 -12.28 -13.51 7.79
C THR A 90 -12.75 -13.68 6.35
N THR A 91 -11.88 -14.12 5.44
CA THR A 91 -12.18 -14.31 4.02
C THR A 91 -11.53 -15.60 3.49
N ASP A 92 -11.60 -15.83 2.18
CA ASP A 92 -10.89 -16.92 1.51
C ASP A 92 -9.36 -16.69 1.41
N GLY A 93 -8.88 -15.51 1.79
CA GLY A 93 -7.48 -15.14 1.89
C GLY A 93 -7.04 -14.04 0.93
N VAL A 94 -5.76 -13.73 0.98
CA VAL A 94 -5.15 -12.66 0.17
C VAL A 94 -4.95 -13.14 -1.27
N TYR A 95 -5.35 -12.32 -2.24
CA TYR A 95 -5.03 -12.47 -3.66
C TYR A 95 -3.70 -11.76 -3.98
N GLU A 96 -3.57 -10.50 -3.58
CA GLU A 96 -2.34 -9.70 -3.75
C GLU A 96 -2.30 -8.58 -2.69
N GLY A 97 -1.16 -8.43 -2.03
CA GLY A 97 -0.92 -7.43 -1.00
C GLY A 97 0.32 -6.60 -1.31
N VAL A 98 0.21 -5.27 -1.23
CA VAL A 98 1.34 -4.36 -1.47
C VAL A 98 1.45 -3.34 -0.33
N ALA A 99 2.66 -3.16 0.20
CA ALA A 99 3.00 -2.03 1.04
C ALA A 99 3.73 -0.98 0.18
N ILE A 100 3.14 0.19 -0.03
CA ILE A 100 3.75 1.25 -0.89
C ILE A 100 4.92 1.95 -0.20
N GLY A 101 5.00 1.85 1.13
CA GLY A 101 6.05 2.42 1.96
C GLY A 101 5.69 3.74 2.64
N GLY A 102 6.43 4.08 3.70
CA GLY A 102 6.15 5.23 4.59
C GLY A 102 6.66 6.58 4.09
N ASP A 103 7.43 6.62 3.00
CA ASP A 103 8.02 7.85 2.47
C ASP A 103 6.96 8.84 1.94
N ARG A 104 7.25 10.15 2.00
CA ARG A 104 6.33 11.21 1.52
C ARG A 104 5.92 11.05 0.05
N TYR A 105 6.86 10.62 -0.79
CA TYR A 105 6.65 10.37 -2.22
C TYR A 105 6.91 8.89 -2.53
N PRO A 106 5.92 7.99 -2.33
CA PRO A 106 6.09 6.60 -2.71
C PRO A 106 6.17 6.47 -4.23
N GLY A 107 6.92 5.49 -4.71
CA GLY A 107 7.15 5.23 -6.14
C GLY A 107 5.92 4.74 -6.90
N SER A 108 4.93 4.24 -6.16
CA SER A 108 3.58 3.93 -6.61
C SER A 108 2.61 4.24 -5.48
N THR A 109 1.41 4.66 -5.84
CA THR A 109 0.42 5.22 -4.92
C THR A 109 -0.70 4.23 -4.63
N PHE A 110 -1.58 4.54 -3.66
CA PHE A 110 -2.77 3.73 -3.42
C PHE A 110 -3.61 3.56 -4.68
N MET A 111 -3.86 4.65 -5.41
CA MET A 111 -4.70 4.60 -6.60
C MET A 111 -4.09 3.71 -7.70
N ASP A 112 -2.76 3.73 -7.87
CA ASP A 112 -2.09 2.88 -8.86
C ASP A 112 -2.37 1.39 -8.61
N HIS A 113 -2.28 0.93 -7.36
CA HIS A 113 -2.56 -0.47 -7.03
C HIS A 113 -4.05 -0.79 -7.02
N VAL A 114 -4.91 0.12 -6.54
CA VAL A 114 -6.37 -0.06 -6.55
C VAL A 114 -6.88 -0.20 -8.00
N LEU A 115 -6.34 0.56 -8.95
CA LEU A 115 -6.68 0.42 -10.37
C LEU A 115 -6.29 -0.95 -10.92
N ARG A 116 -5.07 -1.44 -10.63
CA ARG A 116 -4.67 -2.81 -11.01
C ARG A 116 -5.62 -3.86 -10.41
N TYR A 117 -6.01 -3.69 -9.15
CA TYR A 117 -6.92 -4.62 -8.47
C TYR A 117 -8.33 -4.59 -9.06
N GLN A 118 -8.84 -3.40 -9.39
CA GLN A 118 -10.10 -3.23 -10.09
C GLN A 118 -10.10 -3.98 -11.43
N ASP A 119 -9.01 -3.89 -12.18
CA ASP A 119 -8.91 -4.49 -13.52
C ASP A 119 -8.50 -5.98 -13.49
N THR A 120 -8.22 -6.55 -12.31
CA THR A 120 -7.81 -7.95 -12.16
C THR A 120 -9.00 -8.85 -11.84
N PRO A 121 -9.44 -9.78 -12.72
CA PRO A 121 -10.67 -10.55 -12.52
C PRO A 121 -10.69 -11.42 -11.25
N GLY A 122 -9.53 -11.90 -10.80
CA GLY A 122 -9.39 -12.71 -9.59
C GLY A 122 -9.66 -11.95 -8.28
N VAL A 123 -9.54 -10.61 -8.30
CA VAL A 123 -9.85 -9.77 -7.13
C VAL A 123 -11.35 -9.52 -7.08
N LYS A 124 -11.97 -9.79 -5.92
CA LYS A 124 -13.41 -9.58 -5.68
C LYS A 124 -13.69 -8.47 -4.68
N MET A 125 -12.74 -8.15 -3.81
CA MET A 125 -12.82 -7.02 -2.88
C MET A 125 -11.44 -6.41 -2.66
N ILE A 126 -11.42 -5.13 -2.32
CA ILE A 126 -10.20 -4.35 -2.14
C ILE A 126 -10.17 -3.79 -0.72
N VAL A 127 -9.05 -3.94 -0.02
CA VAL A 127 -8.82 -3.36 1.31
C VAL A 127 -7.72 -2.32 1.23
N VAL A 128 -7.98 -1.11 1.71
CA VAL A 128 -7.03 -0.01 1.73
C VAL A 128 -6.78 0.38 3.18
N LEU A 129 -5.51 0.37 3.59
CA LEU A 129 -5.10 0.86 4.89
C LEU A 129 -4.29 2.15 4.67
N GLY A 130 -5.03 3.26 4.70
CA GLY A 130 -4.51 4.62 4.57
C GLY A 130 -3.89 5.11 5.87
N GLU A 131 -3.38 6.33 5.84
CA GLU A 131 -2.72 6.97 6.97
C GLU A 131 -2.93 8.49 6.91
N ILE A 132 -2.82 9.16 8.05
CA ILE A 132 -2.77 10.61 8.12
C ILE A 132 -1.67 11.18 7.19
N GLY A 133 -1.94 12.32 6.55
CA GLY A 133 -0.98 13.01 5.69
C GLY A 133 -1.19 12.75 4.19
N GLY A 134 -1.29 13.83 3.42
CA GLY A 134 -1.58 13.76 1.99
C GLY A 134 -3.06 13.52 1.66
N THR A 135 -3.36 13.45 0.35
CA THR A 135 -4.74 13.44 -0.17
C THR A 135 -4.99 12.30 -1.17
N GLU A 136 -4.18 11.25 -1.08
CA GLU A 136 -4.17 10.16 -2.05
C GLU A 136 -5.49 9.36 -2.01
N GLU A 137 -6.02 9.11 -0.82
CA GLU A 137 -7.24 8.37 -0.56
C GLU A 137 -8.46 9.04 -1.21
N TYR A 138 -8.47 10.37 -1.35
CA TYR A 138 -9.54 11.06 -2.07
C TYR A 138 -9.59 10.72 -3.56
N LYS A 139 -8.49 10.25 -4.18
CA LYS A 139 -8.53 9.72 -5.56
C LYS A 139 -9.38 8.46 -5.65
N ILE A 140 -9.37 7.62 -4.62
CA ILE A 140 -10.21 6.43 -4.53
C ILE A 140 -11.69 6.85 -4.47
N CYS A 141 -12.02 7.83 -3.63
CA CYS A 141 -13.37 8.40 -3.56
C CYS A 141 -13.85 8.96 -4.91
N ARG A 142 -12.98 9.67 -5.64
CA ARG A 142 -13.28 10.15 -7.00
C ARG A 142 -13.47 8.99 -7.98
N GLY A 143 -12.59 8.00 -7.96
CA GLY A 143 -12.70 6.81 -8.80
C GLY A 143 -14.00 6.02 -8.58
N ILE A 144 -14.50 5.97 -7.33
CA ILE A 144 -15.81 5.39 -7.02
C ILE A 144 -16.95 6.24 -7.61
N LYS A 145 -16.92 7.56 -7.39
CA LYS A 145 -17.94 8.50 -7.91
C LYS A 145 -18.01 8.52 -9.44
N GLU A 146 -16.87 8.38 -10.11
CA GLU A 146 -16.74 8.34 -11.57
C GLU A 146 -17.08 6.95 -12.16
N GLY A 147 -17.35 5.95 -11.32
CA GLY A 147 -17.61 4.57 -11.76
C GLY A 147 -16.37 3.83 -12.26
N ARG A 148 -15.17 4.39 -12.06
CA ARG A 148 -13.89 3.75 -12.41
C ARG A 148 -13.55 2.60 -11.46
N ILE A 149 -13.92 2.72 -10.18
CA ILE A 149 -13.77 1.69 -9.15
C ILE A 149 -15.18 1.19 -8.81
N THR A 150 -15.43 -0.09 -9.09
CA THR A 150 -16.77 -0.69 -8.92
C THR A 150 -16.78 -1.90 -7.99
N LYS A 151 -15.61 -2.48 -7.70
CA LYS A 151 -15.49 -3.55 -6.70
C LYS A 151 -15.70 -2.98 -5.30
N PRO A 152 -16.21 -3.78 -4.33
CA PRO A 152 -16.28 -3.38 -2.94
C PRO A 152 -14.91 -2.96 -2.41
N VAL A 153 -14.84 -1.76 -1.82
CA VAL A 153 -13.65 -1.21 -1.17
C VAL A 153 -13.91 -1.04 0.32
N VAL A 154 -13.06 -1.62 1.15
CA VAL A 154 -13.00 -1.35 2.60
C VAL A 154 -11.79 -0.46 2.83
N CYS A 155 -11.96 0.66 3.53
CA CYS A 155 -10.87 1.60 3.82
C CYS A 155 -10.87 2.01 5.28
N TRP A 156 -9.70 2.09 5.88
CA TRP A 156 -9.47 2.72 7.18
C TRP A 156 -8.19 3.57 7.11
N CYS A 157 -8.27 4.83 7.51
CA CYS A 157 -7.13 5.72 7.61
C CYS A 157 -6.67 5.82 9.07
N ILE A 158 -5.46 5.35 9.36
CA ILE A 158 -4.91 5.42 10.73
C ILE A 158 -4.38 6.83 11.06
N GLY A 159 -4.24 7.15 12.35
CA GLY A 159 -3.72 8.45 12.81
C GLY A 159 -4.80 9.43 13.30
N THR A 160 -6.02 8.96 13.56
CA THR A 160 -7.14 9.78 14.07
C THR A 160 -6.82 10.49 15.39
N CYS A 161 -5.93 9.90 16.22
CA CYS A 161 -5.47 10.49 17.48
C CYS A 161 -4.68 11.79 17.30
N ALA A 162 -4.17 12.10 16.09
CA ALA A 162 -3.41 13.32 15.83
C ALA A 162 -4.20 14.60 16.20
N THR A 163 -5.53 14.56 16.01
CA THR A 163 -6.44 15.66 16.32
C THR A 163 -6.69 15.84 17.82
N MET A 164 -6.33 14.85 18.63
CA MET A 164 -6.51 14.89 20.09
C MET A 164 -5.32 15.52 20.81
N PHE A 165 -4.18 15.70 20.12
CA PHE A 165 -3.01 16.33 20.69
C PHE A 165 -3.12 17.86 20.67
N SER A 166 -2.52 18.51 21.67
CA SER A 166 -2.48 19.97 21.76
C SER A 166 -1.53 20.63 20.76
N SER A 167 -0.59 19.86 20.21
CA SER A 167 0.42 20.29 19.24
C SER A 167 0.61 19.20 18.20
N GLU A 168 1.11 19.58 17.02
CA GLU A 168 1.42 18.64 15.95
C GLU A 168 2.45 17.58 16.40
N VAL A 169 2.20 16.33 16.03
CA VAL A 169 3.08 15.19 16.32
C VAL A 169 3.45 14.51 15.00
N GLN A 170 4.73 14.52 14.66
CA GLN A 170 5.28 13.75 13.54
C GLN A 170 5.30 12.26 13.92
N PHE A 171 4.57 11.43 13.18
CA PHE A 171 4.63 9.97 13.35
C PHE A 171 5.84 9.36 12.63
N GLY A 172 6.08 8.06 12.85
CA GLY A 172 7.28 7.37 12.39
C GLY A 172 7.49 7.41 10.87
N HIS A 173 6.43 7.28 10.08
CA HIS A 173 6.54 7.41 8.62
C HIS A 173 6.75 8.87 8.21
N ALA A 174 7.70 9.10 7.29
CA ALA A 174 8.01 10.45 6.80
C ALA A 174 6.80 11.15 6.14
N GLY A 175 5.87 10.39 5.55
CA GLY A 175 4.64 10.92 4.98
C GLY A 175 3.54 11.27 5.98
N ALA A 176 3.66 10.86 7.25
CA ALA A 176 2.59 10.96 8.25
C ALA A 176 2.60 12.33 8.98
N CYS A 177 2.43 13.39 8.20
CA CYS A 177 2.30 14.78 8.64
C CYS A 177 1.15 15.44 7.87
N ALA A 178 0.18 15.99 8.59
CA ALA A 178 -0.99 16.64 8.02
C ALA A 178 -0.75 18.15 7.84
N ASN A 179 -0.62 18.59 6.59
CA ASN A 179 -0.35 20.00 6.28
C ASN A 179 -1.63 20.87 6.20
N GLN A 180 -2.80 20.23 6.21
CA GLN A 180 -4.12 20.86 6.11
C GLN A 180 -5.18 19.95 6.74
N ALA A 181 -6.35 20.50 7.08
CA ALA A 181 -7.41 19.75 7.75
C ALA A 181 -7.91 18.53 6.93
N SER A 182 -7.90 18.61 5.59
CA SER A 182 -8.27 17.50 4.71
C SER A 182 -7.25 16.34 4.73
N GLU A 183 -6.05 16.53 5.26
CA GLU A 183 -5.05 15.46 5.39
C GLU A 183 -5.18 14.70 6.73
N THR A 184 -6.14 15.08 7.58
CA THR A 184 -6.41 14.39 8.84
C THR A 184 -7.14 13.08 8.60
N ALA A 185 -6.78 12.05 9.37
CA ALA A 185 -7.55 10.82 9.42
C ALA A 185 -8.84 11.06 10.22
N VAL A 186 -9.98 10.63 9.66
CA VAL A 186 -11.33 10.75 10.24
C VAL A 186 -12.07 9.43 10.20
#